data_AF-A0A6B2QWU2-F1
#
_entry.id   AF-A0A6B2QWU2-F1
#
_cell.length_a   1.000
_cell.length_b   1.000
_cell.length_c   1.000
_cell.angle_alpha   90.00
_cell.angle_beta   90.00
_cell.angle_gamma   90.00
#
_symmetry.space_group_name_H-M   'P 1'
#
loop_
_entity.id
_entity.type
_entity.pdbx_description
1 polymer ?
#
loop_
_entity_poly.entity_id
_entity_poly.type
_entity_poly.pdbx_seq_one_letter_code
_entity_poly.pdbx_strand_id
1 'polypeptide(L)'
;MRTLVDTHRVAYWGVLRPLQNRKSGLKRAITMMLDKRLSEGGLSAKQQRMVQRIICRTAKEFAMQGDADMRALHDKYSEETLTEIEKAQAAEAQAYFERMMGESLDEEDEFDNIDDVLHASIERMRKQAEAKAKAKERRQKRKNKKSDQNAPEFDQGDIDIQASLRTLYRQLASVLHPDRESDPETKKRKTDLMSQANTAYGRGDLFSLLQLQIKADMTQNQIAATLARNNIYALTGLIEQRISALQQEIRDLEFETVAEFVLPSAVSITESALKSHLTKKQRDLQSDIIGLKEDMTEIESNAGLKRWLKHQDEDI
;
A
#
# COMPACT_ATOMS: atom_id res chain seq x y z
N MET A 1 -3.67 -14.78 8.57
CA MET A 1 -4.03 -13.77 7.56
C MET A 1 -2.94 -13.61 6.52
N ARG A 2 -1.70 -13.19 6.88
CA ARG A 2 -0.58 -13.08 5.92
C ARG A 2 -0.37 -14.33 5.04
N THR A 3 -0.27 -15.50 5.65
CA THR A 3 -0.11 -16.77 4.90
C THR A 3 -1.27 -17.07 3.94
N LEU A 4 -2.50 -16.71 4.32
CA LEU A 4 -3.69 -16.87 3.48
C LEU A 4 -3.67 -15.90 2.29
N VAL A 5 -3.24 -14.67 2.52
CA VAL A 5 -3.08 -13.65 1.49
C VAL A 5 -2.00 -14.07 0.50
N ASP A 6 -0.86 -14.57 0.99
CA ASP A 6 0.25 -14.99 0.14
C ASP A 6 -0.11 -16.19 -0.74
N THR A 7 -0.82 -17.19 -0.20
CA THR A 7 -1.28 -18.33 -1.01
C THR A 7 -2.31 -17.90 -2.05
N HIS A 8 -3.23 -17.01 -1.67
CA HIS A 8 -4.20 -16.44 -2.60
C HIS A 8 -3.53 -15.59 -3.67
N ARG A 9 -2.51 -14.79 -3.33
CA ARG A 9 -1.67 -14.03 -4.25
C ARG A 9 -1.08 -14.94 -5.31
N VAL A 10 -0.41 -16.03 -4.93
CA VAL A 10 0.18 -16.99 -5.88
C VAL A 10 -0.89 -17.57 -6.83
N ALA A 11 -2.05 -17.98 -6.30
CA ALA A 11 -3.15 -18.50 -7.10
C ALA A 11 -3.75 -17.43 -8.04
N TYR A 12 -3.92 -16.20 -7.54
CA TYR A 12 -4.41 -15.04 -8.29
C TYR A 12 -3.50 -14.75 -9.48
N TRP A 13 -2.20 -14.57 -9.24
CA TRP A 13 -1.23 -14.28 -10.30
C TRP A 13 -1.06 -15.43 -11.29
N GLY A 14 -1.16 -16.68 -10.83
CA GLY A 14 -1.06 -17.86 -11.69
C GLY A 14 -2.24 -18.05 -12.63
N VAL A 15 -3.47 -17.71 -12.20
CA VAL A 15 -4.70 -17.98 -12.96
C VAL A 15 -5.21 -16.75 -13.70
N LEU A 16 -5.26 -15.60 -13.04
CA LEU A 16 -5.91 -14.40 -13.60
C LEU A 16 -4.99 -13.64 -14.55
N ARG A 17 -3.68 -13.57 -14.28
CA ARG A 17 -2.74 -12.86 -15.16
C ARG A 17 -2.72 -13.43 -16.58
N PRO A 18 -2.67 -14.76 -16.80
CA PRO A 18 -2.79 -15.32 -18.16
C PRO A 18 -4.11 -14.98 -18.85
N LEU A 19 -5.23 -14.97 -18.10
CA LEU A 19 -6.54 -14.60 -18.65
C LEU A 19 -6.60 -13.11 -19.00
N GLN A 20 -6.08 -12.23 -18.16
CA GLN A 20 -5.95 -10.80 -18.43
C GLN A 20 -5.07 -10.54 -19.66
N ASN A 21 -3.93 -11.22 -19.76
CA ASN A 21 -3.06 -11.13 -20.94
C ASN A 21 -3.78 -11.61 -22.20
N ARG A 22 -4.54 -12.71 -22.12
CA ARG A 22 -5.31 -13.23 -23.25
C ARG A 22 -6.43 -12.26 -23.68
N LYS A 23 -7.17 -11.70 -22.73
CA LYS A 23 -8.19 -10.66 -22.97
C LYS A 23 -7.57 -9.44 -23.64
N SER A 24 -6.44 -8.96 -23.13
CA SER A 24 -5.70 -7.82 -23.67
C SER A 24 -5.20 -8.10 -25.09
N GLY A 25 -4.63 -9.28 -25.33
CA GLY A 25 -4.20 -9.71 -26.67
C GLY A 25 -5.36 -9.78 -27.68
N LEU A 26 -6.54 -10.25 -27.27
CA LEU A 26 -7.73 -10.27 -28.13
C LEU A 26 -8.23 -8.86 -28.44
N LYS A 27 -8.32 -7.98 -27.44
CA LYS A 27 -8.67 -6.56 -27.66
C LYS A 27 -7.70 -5.86 -28.63
N ARG A 28 -6.40 -6.12 -28.49
CA ARG A 28 -5.36 -5.66 -29.41
C ARG A 28 -5.59 -6.18 -30.83
N ALA A 29 -5.86 -7.48 -30.98
CA ALA A 29 -6.15 -8.09 -32.27
C ALA A 29 -7.40 -7.50 -32.94
N ILE A 30 -8.49 -7.30 -32.19
CA ILE A 30 -9.72 -6.66 -32.69
C ILE A 30 -9.41 -5.25 -33.19
N THR A 31 -8.65 -4.46 -32.42
CA THR A 31 -8.26 -3.09 -32.82
C THR A 31 -7.50 -3.08 -34.14
N MET A 32 -6.55 -4.01 -34.33
CA MET A 32 -5.82 -4.16 -35.60
C MET A 32 -6.71 -4.64 -36.75
N MET A 33 -7.68 -5.53 -36.47
CA MET A 33 -8.65 -5.97 -37.48
C MET A 33 -9.55 -4.82 -37.94
N LEU A 34 -9.98 -3.97 -37.01
CA LEU A 34 -10.76 -2.77 -37.32
C LEU A 34 -9.96 -1.78 -38.18
N ASP A 35 -8.68 -1.54 -37.88
CA ASP A 35 -7.78 -0.72 -38.73
C ASP A 35 -7.68 -1.28 -40.15
N LYS A 36 -7.45 -2.60 -40.28
CA LYS A 36 -7.40 -3.27 -41.59
C LYS A 36 -8.72 -3.11 -42.35
N ARG A 37 -9.87 -3.31 -41.68
CA ARG A 37 -11.20 -3.15 -42.29
C ARG A 37 -11.49 -1.73 -42.73
N LEU A 38 -11.00 -0.74 -42.00
CA LEU A 38 -11.14 0.65 -42.40
C LEU A 38 -10.41 0.93 -43.72
N SER A 39 -9.28 0.27 -43.95
CA SER A 39 -8.48 0.39 -45.19
C SER A 39 -9.07 -0.38 -46.39
N GLU A 40 -9.81 -1.47 -46.16
CA GLU A 40 -10.43 -2.30 -47.21
C GLU A 40 -11.70 -1.68 -47.83
N GLY A 41 -12.31 -0.68 -47.17
CA GLY A 41 -13.53 -0.02 -47.64
C GLY A 41 -14.82 -0.81 -47.39
N GLY A 42 -15.98 -0.26 -47.78
CA GLY A 42 -17.29 -0.92 -47.63
C GLY A 42 -18.14 -0.48 -46.41
N LEU A 43 -17.62 0.48 -45.64
CA LEU A 43 -18.31 1.14 -44.52
C LEU A 43 -18.84 2.51 -44.93
N SER A 44 -20.01 2.90 -44.40
CA SER A 44 -20.52 4.28 -44.54
C SER A 44 -19.64 5.27 -43.76
N ALA A 45 -19.62 6.54 -44.14
CA ALA A 45 -18.92 7.59 -43.40
C ALA A 45 -19.28 7.64 -41.90
N LYS A 46 -20.55 7.36 -41.54
CA LYS A 46 -20.96 7.25 -40.11
C LYS A 46 -20.28 6.07 -39.42
N GLN A 47 -20.21 4.93 -40.10
CA GLN A 47 -19.61 3.70 -39.58
C GLN A 47 -18.08 3.82 -39.48
N GLN A 48 -17.44 4.48 -40.44
CA GLN A 48 -16.00 4.75 -40.40
C GLN A 48 -15.63 5.62 -39.19
N ARG A 49 -16.38 6.69 -38.92
CA ARG A 49 -16.17 7.54 -37.73
C ARG A 49 -16.36 6.77 -36.42
N MET A 50 -17.34 5.87 -36.37
CA MET A 50 -17.57 5.02 -35.20
C MET A 50 -16.40 4.05 -34.98
N VAL A 51 -15.93 3.38 -36.03
CA VAL A 51 -14.75 2.50 -35.96
C VAL A 51 -13.51 3.27 -35.53
N GLN A 52 -13.26 4.46 -36.10
CA GLN A 52 -12.15 5.33 -35.72
C GLN A 52 -12.21 5.70 -34.23
N ARG A 53 -13.39 6.08 -33.71
CA ARG A 53 -13.55 6.39 -32.28
C ARG A 53 -13.25 5.19 -31.39
N ILE A 54 -13.74 4.01 -31.75
CA ILE A 54 -13.48 2.77 -30.99
C ILE A 54 -11.98 2.47 -31.00
N ILE A 55 -11.35 2.56 -32.18
CA ILE A 55 -9.91 2.40 -32.34
C ILE A 55 -9.13 3.39 -31.46
N CYS A 56 -9.45 4.69 -31.49
CA CYS A 56 -8.74 5.67 -30.67
C CYS A 56 -8.89 5.35 -29.18
N ARG A 57 -10.10 4.99 -28.73
CA ARG A 57 -10.32 4.62 -27.32
C ARG A 57 -9.50 3.41 -26.90
N THR A 58 -9.53 2.32 -27.68
CA THR A 58 -8.79 1.09 -27.32
C THR A 58 -7.29 1.27 -27.47
N ALA A 59 -6.83 1.97 -28.51
CA ALA A 59 -5.43 2.28 -28.74
C ALA A 59 -4.87 3.17 -27.62
N LYS A 60 -5.63 4.15 -27.13
CA LYS A 60 -5.26 4.98 -25.96
C LYS A 60 -5.06 4.14 -24.70
N GLU A 61 -5.96 3.19 -24.42
CA GLU A 61 -5.83 2.26 -23.28
C GLU A 61 -4.51 1.48 -23.32
N PHE A 62 -4.09 1.01 -24.51
CA PHE A 62 -2.82 0.28 -24.69
C PHE A 62 -1.59 1.19 -24.74
N ALA A 63 -1.71 2.40 -25.31
CA ALA A 63 -0.62 3.36 -25.37
C ALA A 63 -0.20 3.85 -23.98
N MET A 64 -1.16 4.04 -23.07
CA MET A 64 -0.90 4.33 -21.65
C MET A 64 -0.17 3.19 -20.93
N GLN A 65 -0.27 1.96 -21.43
CA GLN A 65 0.46 0.80 -20.89
C GLN A 65 1.85 0.61 -21.53
N GLY A 66 2.24 1.50 -22.46
CA GLY A 66 3.54 1.50 -23.13
C GLY A 66 3.59 0.79 -24.49
N ASP A 67 2.45 0.43 -25.10
CA ASP A 67 2.44 -0.16 -26.45
C ASP A 67 2.65 0.93 -27.53
N ALA A 68 3.85 0.97 -28.10
CA ALA A 68 4.25 1.94 -29.11
C ALA A 68 3.48 1.80 -30.43
N ASP A 69 3.13 0.58 -30.84
CA ASP A 69 2.34 0.33 -32.06
C ASP A 69 0.94 0.93 -31.91
N MET A 70 0.36 0.80 -30.70
CA MET A 70 -0.96 1.36 -30.40
C MET A 70 -0.93 2.88 -30.25
N ARG A 71 0.17 3.46 -29.78
CA ARG A 71 0.35 4.92 -29.79
C ARG A 71 0.32 5.47 -31.23
N ALA A 72 1.08 4.86 -32.14
CA ALA A 72 1.06 5.24 -33.56
C ALA A 72 -0.33 5.07 -34.20
N LEU A 73 -1.05 4.01 -33.81
CA LEU A 73 -2.39 3.72 -34.31
C LEU A 73 -3.43 4.72 -33.76
N HIS A 74 -3.30 5.16 -32.51
CA HIS A 74 -4.08 6.26 -31.94
C HIS A 74 -3.85 7.56 -32.72
N ASP A 75 -2.58 7.94 -32.90
CA ASP A 75 -2.21 9.22 -33.53
C ASP A 75 -2.59 9.29 -35.02
N LYS A 76 -2.73 8.14 -35.69
CA LYS A 76 -3.22 8.04 -37.07
C LYS A 76 -4.71 8.40 -37.22
N TYR A 77 -5.52 8.15 -36.20
CA TYR A 77 -6.98 8.29 -36.27
C TYR A 77 -7.56 9.37 -35.35
N SER A 78 -6.77 9.85 -34.40
CA SER A 78 -7.13 10.96 -33.52
C SER A 78 -6.88 12.31 -34.19
N GLU A 79 -7.69 13.31 -33.84
CA GLU A 79 -7.46 14.71 -34.22
C GLU A 79 -6.36 15.36 -33.36
N GLU A 80 -6.18 14.86 -32.14
CA GLU A 80 -5.12 15.26 -31.19
C GLU A 80 -4.21 14.07 -30.91
N THR A 81 -2.90 14.26 -31.05
CA THR A 81 -1.91 13.21 -30.74
C THR A 81 -1.89 12.91 -29.25
N LEU A 82 -1.51 11.68 -28.88
CA LEU A 82 -1.43 11.31 -27.46
C LEU A 82 -0.47 12.22 -26.69
N THR A 83 0.60 12.69 -27.36
CA THR A 83 1.56 13.65 -26.81
C THR A 83 0.96 15.02 -26.54
N GLU A 84 0.06 15.52 -27.39
CA GLU A 84 -0.63 16.79 -27.16
C GLU A 84 -1.63 16.67 -26.01
N ILE A 85 -2.33 15.53 -25.91
CA ILE A 85 -3.22 15.24 -24.78
C ILE A 85 -2.43 15.15 -23.47
N GLU A 86 -1.29 14.45 -23.46
CA GLU A 86 -0.43 14.32 -22.27
C GLU A 86 0.10 15.68 -21.81
N LYS A 87 0.55 16.54 -22.73
CA LYS A 87 0.97 17.91 -22.44
C LYS A 87 -0.17 18.81 -21.94
N ALA A 88 -1.35 18.73 -22.55
CA ALA A 88 -2.51 19.50 -22.10
C ALA A 88 -2.93 19.09 -20.68
N GLN A 89 -2.93 17.79 -20.39
CA GLN A 89 -3.22 17.27 -19.06
C GLN A 89 -2.16 17.66 -18.02
N ALA A 90 -0.88 17.67 -18.41
CA ALA A 90 0.20 18.16 -17.55
C ALA A 90 0.02 19.65 -17.22
N ALA A 91 -0.30 20.49 -18.22
CA ALA A 91 -0.57 21.91 -18.01
C ALA A 91 -1.80 22.15 -17.10
N GLU A 92 -2.88 21.38 -17.27
CA GLU A 92 -4.06 21.44 -16.39
C GLU A 92 -3.72 21.03 -14.95
N ALA A 93 -2.97 19.94 -14.78
CA ALA A 93 -2.54 19.46 -13.47
C ALA A 93 -1.64 20.48 -12.78
N GLN A 94 -0.70 21.08 -13.51
CA GLN A 94 0.14 22.17 -13.02
C GLN A 94 -0.73 23.34 -12.53
N ALA A 95 -1.62 23.87 -13.36
CA ALA A 95 -2.48 24.98 -12.99
C ALA A 95 -3.35 24.67 -11.75
N TYR A 96 -3.84 23.43 -11.63
CA TYR A 96 -4.57 22.98 -10.44
C TYR A 96 -3.69 22.99 -9.18
N PHE A 97 -2.47 22.47 -9.25
CA PHE A 97 -1.51 22.48 -8.13
C PHE A 97 -1.14 23.90 -7.71
N GLU A 98 -0.84 24.77 -8.68
CA GLU A 98 -0.49 26.17 -8.40
C GLU A 98 -1.64 26.91 -7.72
N ARG A 99 -2.89 26.67 -8.15
CA ARG A 99 -4.08 27.22 -7.51
C ARG A 99 -4.28 26.69 -6.09
N MET A 100 -3.99 25.41 -5.85
CA MET A 100 -4.15 24.78 -4.54
C MET A 100 -3.09 25.26 -3.54
N MET A 101 -1.85 25.42 -4.00
CA MET A 101 -0.71 25.78 -3.16
C MET A 101 -0.46 27.29 -3.08
N GLY A 102 -1.03 28.08 -4.00
CA GLY A 102 -0.84 29.53 -4.08
C GLY A 102 0.57 29.95 -4.52
N GLU A 103 1.36 29.01 -5.04
CA GLU A 103 2.73 29.20 -5.51
C GLU A 103 2.91 28.42 -6.82
N SER A 104 3.63 29.00 -7.78
CA SER A 104 3.92 28.35 -9.06
C SER A 104 4.87 27.15 -8.90
N LEU A 105 4.65 26.11 -9.70
CA LEU A 105 5.72 25.15 -10.00
C LEU A 105 6.71 25.86 -10.93
N ASP A 106 8.00 25.58 -10.81
CA ASP A 106 9.03 26.40 -11.46
C ASP A 106 8.79 26.47 -12.99
N GLU A 107 8.76 27.68 -13.56
CA GLU A 107 8.37 27.95 -14.97
C GLU A 107 9.33 27.33 -16.01
N GLU A 108 10.48 26.80 -15.58
CA GLU A 108 11.50 26.20 -16.45
C GLU A 108 11.31 24.68 -16.68
N ASP A 109 10.42 24.04 -15.93
CA ASP A 109 10.12 22.62 -16.13
C ASP A 109 8.99 22.47 -17.17
N GLU A 110 9.35 22.13 -18.40
CA GLU A 110 8.35 21.67 -19.38
C GLU A 110 7.95 20.24 -19.01
N PHE A 111 6.75 20.08 -18.44
CA PHE A 111 6.23 18.78 -18.06
C PHE A 111 5.58 18.08 -19.25
N ASP A 112 6.12 16.93 -19.63
CA ASP A 112 5.60 16.13 -20.74
C ASP A 112 4.40 15.25 -20.32
N ASN A 113 4.23 14.99 -19.02
CA ASN A 113 3.15 14.16 -18.49
C ASN A 113 2.70 14.56 -17.07
N ILE A 114 1.56 14.03 -16.64
CA ILE A 114 0.98 14.30 -15.30
C ILE A 114 1.86 13.75 -14.17
N ASP A 115 2.56 12.63 -14.39
CA ASP A 115 3.39 11.99 -13.37
C ASP A 115 4.59 12.88 -13.00
N ASP A 116 5.17 13.59 -13.97
CA ASP A 116 6.26 14.53 -13.76
C ASP A 116 5.79 15.73 -12.90
N VAL A 117 4.60 16.27 -13.19
CA VAL A 117 3.95 17.32 -12.37
C VAL A 117 3.69 16.82 -10.95
N LEU A 118 3.17 15.59 -10.81
CA LEU A 118 2.90 15.00 -9.50
C LEU A 118 4.19 14.76 -8.71
N HIS A 119 5.25 14.28 -9.38
CA HIS A 119 6.53 14.04 -8.71
C HIS A 119 7.16 15.34 -8.24
N ALA A 120 7.17 16.38 -9.10
CA ALA A 120 7.68 17.70 -8.76
C ALA A 120 6.89 18.34 -7.60
N SER A 121 5.55 18.25 -7.64
CA SER A 121 4.68 18.76 -6.57
C SER A 121 4.90 18.05 -5.23
N ILE A 122 5.06 16.72 -5.22
CA ILE A 122 5.38 15.94 -4.01
C ILE A 122 6.74 16.35 -3.45
N GLU A 123 7.75 16.51 -4.31
CA GLU A 123 9.09 16.91 -3.86
C GLU A 123 9.07 18.31 -3.24
N ARG A 124 8.33 19.25 -3.84
CA ARG A 124 8.15 20.61 -3.30
C ARG A 124 7.39 20.60 -1.97
N MET A 125 6.34 19.80 -1.83
CA MET A 125 5.65 19.61 -0.55
C MET A 125 6.57 19.05 0.52
N ARG A 126 7.42 18.08 0.18
CA ARG A 126 8.42 17.53 1.10
C ARG A 126 9.43 18.59 1.53
N LYS A 127 9.96 19.38 0.59
CA LYS A 127 10.87 20.50 0.89
C LYS A 127 10.22 21.54 1.81
N GLN A 128 8.95 21.91 1.55
CA GLN A 128 8.19 22.81 2.45
C GLN A 128 7.99 22.20 3.84
N ALA A 129 7.62 20.92 3.93
CA ALA A 129 7.41 20.23 5.21
C ALA A 129 8.72 20.16 6.03
N GLU A 130 9.83 19.83 5.38
CA GLU A 130 11.16 19.83 6.01
C GLU A 130 11.59 21.23 6.46
N ALA A 131 11.33 22.27 5.65
CA ALA A 131 11.61 23.65 6.02
C ALA A 131 10.78 24.09 7.23
N LYS A 132 9.47 23.77 7.26
CA LYS A 132 8.58 24.02 8.41
C LYS A 132 9.02 23.25 9.65
N ALA A 133 9.45 21.99 9.51
CA ALA A 133 9.98 21.19 10.61
C ALA A 133 11.27 21.79 11.18
N LYS A 134 12.25 22.16 10.33
CA LYS A 134 13.49 22.83 10.74
C LYS A 134 13.22 24.19 11.40
N ALA A 135 12.25 24.96 10.90
CA ALA A 135 11.84 26.23 11.51
C ALA A 135 11.21 26.01 12.89
N LYS A 136 10.34 25.01 13.04
CA LYS A 136 9.74 24.62 14.34
C LYS A 136 10.81 24.16 15.33
N GLU A 137 11.77 23.35 14.90
CA GLU A 137 12.89 22.88 15.72
C GLU A 137 13.80 24.04 16.16
N ARG A 138 14.13 24.97 15.25
CA ARG A 138 14.87 26.21 15.59
C ARG A 138 14.11 27.07 16.61
N ARG A 139 12.79 27.17 16.49
CA ARG A 139 11.93 27.90 17.43
C ARG A 139 11.86 27.20 18.79
N GLN A 140 11.80 25.87 18.84
CA GLN A 140 11.90 25.07 20.06
C GLN A 140 13.27 25.21 20.73
N LYS A 141 14.39 25.11 19.98
CA LYS A 141 15.74 25.34 20.52
C LYS A 141 15.92 26.74 21.10
N ARG A 142 15.34 27.77 20.46
CA ARG A 142 15.32 29.15 20.99
C ARG A 142 14.44 29.29 22.23
N LYS A 143 13.33 28.54 22.33
CA LYS A 143 12.46 28.52 23.51
C LYS A 143 13.13 27.80 24.69
N ASN A 144 13.77 26.66 24.44
CA ASN A 144 14.55 25.91 25.43
C ASN A 144 15.75 26.71 25.97
N LYS A 145 16.41 27.53 25.13
CA LYS A 145 17.49 28.43 25.58
C LYS A 145 16.99 29.59 26.47
N LYS A 146 15.68 29.86 26.51
CA LYS A 146 15.04 30.86 27.39
C LYS A 146 14.31 30.24 28.59
N SER A 147 14.22 28.91 28.67
CA SER A 147 13.50 28.19 29.73
C SER A 147 14.42 27.23 30.48
N ASP A 148 15.53 27.74 31.04
CA ASP A 148 16.36 27.02 32.01
C ASP A 148 15.81 27.13 33.45
N GLN A 149 14.55 27.55 33.59
CA GLN A 149 13.80 27.44 34.84
C GLN A 149 12.36 27.04 34.47
N ASN A 150 11.97 25.84 34.92
CA ASN A 150 10.68 25.16 34.76
C ASN A 150 10.38 24.54 33.39
N ALA A 151 10.78 23.27 33.26
CA ALA A 151 10.22 22.33 32.28
C ALA A 151 8.79 21.92 32.70
N PRO A 152 7.79 21.93 31.79
CA PRO A 152 6.44 21.47 32.10
C PRO A 152 6.21 20.00 31.69
N GLU A 153 5.50 19.31 32.59
CA GLU A 153 4.61 18.15 32.41
C GLU A 153 5.00 17.06 31.39
N PHE A 154 5.66 16.03 31.92
CA PHE A 154 5.64 14.68 31.34
C PHE A 154 4.41 13.93 31.85
N ASP A 155 3.72 13.29 30.92
CA ASP A 155 2.49 12.51 31.11
C ASP A 155 2.65 11.44 32.21
N GLN A 156 1.69 11.35 33.13
CA GLN A 156 1.78 10.52 34.35
C GLN A 156 1.88 9.02 34.06
N GLY A 157 1.44 8.57 32.87
CA GLY A 157 1.46 7.14 32.48
C GLY A 157 2.85 6.58 32.20
N ASP A 158 3.76 7.35 31.59
CA ASP A 158 5.12 6.89 31.25
C ASP A 158 6.04 6.83 32.48
N ILE A 159 5.77 7.67 33.49
CA ILE A 159 6.56 7.74 34.72
C ILE A 159 6.40 6.45 35.55
N ASP A 160 5.18 5.90 35.63
CA ASP A 160 4.93 4.67 36.40
C ASP A 160 5.53 3.45 35.69
N ILE A 161 5.45 3.37 34.35
CA ILE A 161 6.03 2.26 33.57
C ILE A 161 7.56 2.22 33.69
N GLN A 162 8.25 3.37 33.55
CA GLN A 162 9.71 3.41 33.66
C GLN A 162 10.19 3.15 35.10
N ALA A 163 9.47 3.63 36.11
CA ALA A 163 9.77 3.37 37.52
C ALA A 163 9.61 1.89 37.86
N SER A 164 8.53 1.26 37.40
CA SER A 164 8.28 -0.18 37.51
C SER A 164 9.37 -0.99 36.80
N LEU A 165 9.75 -0.61 35.59
CA LEU A 165 10.75 -1.30 34.78
C LEU A 165 12.15 -1.29 35.44
N ARG A 166 12.56 -0.14 35.98
CA ARG A 166 13.82 0.01 36.72
C ARG A 166 13.83 -0.81 38.01
N THR A 167 12.71 -0.86 38.71
CA THR A 167 12.57 -1.61 39.97
C THR A 167 12.66 -3.11 39.72
N LEU A 168 11.94 -3.61 38.71
CA LEU A 168 11.96 -5.02 38.31
C LEU A 168 13.35 -5.46 37.84
N TYR A 169 14.00 -4.66 37.00
CA TYR A 169 15.35 -4.96 36.52
C TYR A 169 16.37 -5.03 37.69
N ARG A 170 16.29 -4.10 38.65
CA ARG A 170 17.19 -4.10 39.81
C ARG A 170 16.98 -5.35 40.69
N GLN A 171 15.74 -5.80 40.85
CA GLN A 171 15.44 -7.03 41.60
C GLN A 171 15.90 -8.30 40.87
N LEU A 172 15.71 -8.37 39.55
CA LEU A 172 16.26 -9.46 38.71
C LEU A 172 17.77 -9.51 38.78
N ALA A 173 18.45 -8.37 38.61
CA ALA A 173 19.90 -8.26 38.70
C ALA A 173 20.44 -8.71 40.06
N SER A 174 19.70 -8.44 41.15
CA SER A 174 20.08 -8.86 42.50
C SER A 174 20.01 -10.37 42.74
N VAL A 175 19.15 -11.10 42.03
CA VAL A 175 18.98 -12.56 42.17
C VAL A 175 19.82 -13.32 41.15
N LEU A 176 19.98 -12.75 39.96
CA LEU A 176 20.72 -13.33 38.84
C LEU A 176 22.22 -13.01 38.85
N HIS A 177 22.75 -12.35 39.90
CA HIS A 177 24.13 -11.89 39.92
C HIS A 177 25.14 -13.07 39.94
N PRO A 178 26.03 -13.20 38.93
CA PRO A 178 26.92 -14.36 38.77
C PRO A 178 28.09 -14.44 39.78
N ASP A 179 28.33 -13.40 40.59
CA ASP A 179 29.37 -13.43 41.66
C ASP A 179 28.99 -14.26 42.89
N ARG A 180 27.73 -14.68 43.03
CA ARG A 180 27.27 -15.38 44.24
C ARG A 180 27.23 -16.91 44.12
N GLU A 181 27.62 -17.48 42.98
CA GLU A 181 27.62 -18.94 42.78
C GLU A 181 29.01 -19.51 42.48
N SER A 182 29.32 -20.58 43.21
CA SER A 182 30.55 -21.37 43.08
C SER A 182 30.43 -22.55 42.11
N ASP A 183 29.22 -22.90 41.68
CA ASP A 183 28.97 -24.01 40.76
C ASP A 183 28.97 -23.53 39.29
N PRO A 184 29.78 -24.15 38.40
CA PRO A 184 29.98 -23.67 37.03
C PRO A 184 28.74 -23.79 36.12
N GLU A 185 27.86 -24.77 36.35
CA GLU A 185 26.63 -24.98 35.57
C GLU A 185 25.57 -23.91 35.89
N THR A 186 25.33 -23.66 37.18
CA THR A 186 24.42 -22.61 37.65
C THR A 186 24.90 -21.21 37.28
N LYS A 187 26.21 -20.96 37.30
CA LYS A 187 26.80 -19.69 36.86
C LYS A 187 26.53 -19.38 35.38
N LYS A 188 26.61 -20.37 34.48
CA LYS A 188 26.24 -20.21 33.07
C LYS A 188 24.77 -19.86 32.92
N ARG A 189 23.88 -20.64 33.56
CA ARG A 189 22.43 -20.42 33.50
C ARG A 189 22.03 -19.01 33.96
N LYS A 190 22.63 -18.51 35.04
CA LYS A 190 22.37 -17.14 35.50
C LYS A 190 22.97 -16.06 34.60
N THR A 191 24.13 -16.31 34.00
CA THR A 191 24.73 -15.38 33.04
C THR A 191 23.85 -15.22 31.80
N ASP A 192 23.28 -16.31 31.28
CA ASP A 192 22.34 -16.28 30.15
C ASP A 192 21.04 -15.53 30.49
N LEU A 193 20.47 -15.81 31.67
CA LEU A 193 19.28 -15.11 32.15
C LEU A 193 19.52 -13.61 32.40
N MET A 194 20.71 -13.24 32.89
CA MET A 194 21.11 -11.85 33.08
C MET A 194 21.31 -11.12 31.74
N SER A 195 21.87 -11.80 30.73
CA SER A 195 21.99 -11.26 29.36
C SER A 195 20.60 -11.01 28.73
N GLN A 196 19.67 -11.94 28.92
CA GLN A 196 18.27 -11.77 28.51
C GLN A 196 17.59 -10.61 29.25
N ALA A 197 17.86 -10.44 30.55
CA ALA A 197 17.33 -9.32 31.34
C ALA A 197 17.87 -7.96 30.87
N ASN A 198 19.17 -7.87 30.55
CA ASN A 198 19.78 -6.67 29.99
C ASN A 198 19.17 -6.30 28.63
N THR A 199 18.92 -7.30 27.78
CA THR A 199 18.29 -7.11 26.46
C THR A 199 16.86 -6.62 26.59
N ALA A 200 16.08 -7.20 27.51
CA ALA A 200 14.70 -6.79 27.78
C ALA A 200 14.64 -5.36 28.35
N TYR A 201 15.53 -5.03 29.28
CA TYR A 201 15.64 -3.68 29.86
C TYR A 201 15.99 -2.63 28.80
N GLY A 202 16.96 -2.91 27.93
CA GLY A 202 17.35 -2.01 26.84
C GLY A 202 16.24 -1.76 25.80
N ARG A 203 15.29 -2.69 25.68
CA ARG A 203 14.11 -2.57 24.80
C ARG A 203 12.88 -1.97 25.49
N GLY A 204 12.95 -1.69 26.79
CA GLY A 204 11.80 -1.24 27.58
C GLY A 204 10.70 -2.31 27.70
N ASP A 205 11.06 -3.59 27.61
CA ASP A 205 10.11 -4.70 27.59
C ASP A 205 9.83 -5.24 29.00
N LEU A 206 8.85 -4.63 29.67
CA LEU A 206 8.39 -5.00 31.01
C LEU A 206 7.92 -6.47 31.09
N PHE A 207 7.29 -6.97 30.03
CA PHE A 207 6.75 -8.32 29.98
C PHE A 207 7.87 -9.37 29.95
N SER A 208 8.89 -9.15 29.12
CA SER A 208 10.06 -10.04 29.07
C SER A 208 10.81 -10.09 30.41
N LEU A 209 10.91 -8.96 31.13
CA LEU A 209 11.49 -8.94 32.48
C LEU A 209 10.69 -9.78 33.47
N LEU A 210 9.36 -9.72 33.45
CA LEU A 210 8.51 -10.55 34.32
C LEU A 210 8.59 -12.05 33.98
N GLN A 211 8.63 -12.42 32.71
CA GLN A 211 8.86 -13.82 32.32
C GLN A 211 10.20 -14.36 32.84
N LEU A 212 11.22 -13.51 32.90
CA LEU A 212 12.52 -13.87 33.44
C LEU A 212 12.49 -14.10 34.96
N GLN A 213 11.56 -13.48 35.72
CA GLN A 213 11.38 -13.76 37.14
C GLN A 213 10.88 -15.18 37.40
N ILE A 214 9.98 -15.67 36.54
CA ILE A 214 9.47 -17.04 36.60
C ILE A 214 10.60 -18.03 36.24
N LYS A 215 11.38 -17.73 35.18
CA LYS A 215 12.52 -18.58 34.76
C LYS A 215 13.68 -18.60 35.77
N ALA A 216 13.75 -17.60 36.64
CA ALA A 216 14.75 -17.48 37.70
C ALA A 216 14.34 -18.15 39.02
N ASP A 217 13.20 -18.85 39.06
CA ASP A 217 12.64 -19.52 40.25
C ASP A 217 12.62 -18.60 41.50
N MET A 218 12.28 -17.31 41.30
CA MET A 218 12.15 -16.37 42.40
C MET A 218 11.06 -16.84 43.39
N THR A 219 11.31 -16.67 44.69
CA THR A 219 10.37 -17.10 45.73
C THR A 219 9.04 -16.33 45.64
N GLN A 220 7.96 -16.97 46.09
CA GLN A 220 6.60 -16.42 46.01
C GLN A 220 6.45 -15.06 46.73
N ASN A 221 7.25 -14.79 47.77
CA ASN A 221 7.33 -13.47 48.42
C ASN A 221 8.06 -12.40 47.59
N GLN A 222 9.08 -12.78 46.82
CA GLN A 222 9.76 -11.87 45.90
C GLN A 222 8.85 -11.50 44.72
N ILE A 223 8.07 -12.47 44.24
CA ILE A 223 7.06 -12.28 43.18
C ILE A 223 5.88 -11.43 43.68
N ALA A 224 5.43 -11.63 44.92
CA ALA A 224 4.34 -10.83 45.50
C ALA A 224 4.72 -9.35 45.68
N ALA A 225 5.99 -9.06 46.02
CA ALA A 225 6.50 -7.69 46.08
C ALA A 225 6.58 -7.02 44.70
N THR A 226 6.74 -7.81 43.63
CA THR A 226 6.76 -7.34 42.24
C THR A 226 5.39 -7.35 41.56
N LEU A 227 4.36 -7.97 42.14
CA LEU A 227 2.98 -7.83 41.69
C LEU A 227 2.21 -6.71 42.41
N ALA A 228 2.92 -5.69 42.91
CA ALA A 228 2.31 -4.49 43.47
C ALA A 228 1.33 -3.86 42.45
N ARG A 229 0.28 -3.21 42.96
CA ARG A 229 -0.86 -2.68 42.18
C ARG A 229 -0.42 -1.87 40.93
N ASN A 230 0.66 -1.10 41.04
CA ASN A 230 1.21 -0.29 39.94
C ASN A 230 1.74 -1.14 38.77
N ASN A 231 2.33 -2.31 39.06
CA ASN A 231 2.81 -3.22 38.02
C ASN A 231 1.66 -3.90 37.27
N ILE A 232 0.52 -4.11 37.92
CA ILE A 232 -0.71 -4.60 37.26
C ILE A 232 -1.25 -3.53 36.30
N TYR A 233 -1.32 -2.27 36.72
CA TYR A 233 -1.74 -1.17 35.83
C TYR A 233 -0.78 -0.98 34.65
N ALA A 234 0.52 -1.00 34.88
CA ALA A 234 1.53 -0.93 33.82
C ALA A 234 1.41 -2.10 32.82
N LEU A 235 1.09 -3.30 33.31
CA LEU A 235 0.85 -4.48 32.46
C LEU A 235 -0.44 -4.34 31.63
N THR A 236 -1.53 -3.90 32.24
CA THR A 236 -2.79 -3.66 31.52
C THR A 236 -2.59 -2.64 30.42
N GLY A 237 -1.90 -1.53 30.72
CA GLY A 237 -1.56 -0.50 29.72
C GLY A 237 -0.68 -1.03 28.58
N LEU A 238 0.35 -1.84 28.89
CA LEU A 238 1.19 -2.45 27.87
C LEU A 238 0.41 -3.43 26.99
N ILE A 239 -0.48 -4.24 27.58
CA ILE A 239 -1.33 -5.18 26.84
C ILE A 239 -2.31 -4.43 25.95
N GLU A 240 -2.93 -3.35 26.43
CA GLU A 240 -3.80 -2.48 25.65
C GLU A 240 -3.06 -1.84 24.47
N GLN A 241 -1.84 -1.33 24.70
CA GLN A 241 -0.98 -0.81 23.63
C GLN A 241 -0.65 -1.90 22.59
N ARG A 242 -0.34 -3.13 23.03
CA ARG A 242 -0.05 -4.25 22.12
C ARG A 242 -1.28 -4.70 21.34
N ILE A 243 -2.45 -4.75 21.98
CA ILE A 243 -3.72 -5.05 21.29
C ILE A 243 -4.00 -3.98 20.25
N SER A 244 -3.82 -2.69 20.59
CA SER A 244 -4.04 -1.58 19.67
C SER A 244 -3.08 -1.64 18.47
N ALA A 245 -1.79 -1.92 18.72
CA ALA A 245 -0.80 -2.11 17.65
C ALA A 245 -1.13 -3.31 16.74
N LEU A 246 -1.49 -4.46 17.31
CA LEU A 246 -1.90 -5.63 16.53
C LEU A 246 -3.18 -5.37 15.72
N GLN A 247 -4.12 -4.61 16.28
CA GLN A 247 -5.33 -4.20 15.56
C GLN A 247 -5.02 -3.22 14.42
N GLN A 248 -4.05 -2.32 14.59
CA GLN A 248 -3.55 -1.47 13.50
C GLN A 248 -2.90 -2.32 12.41
N GLU A 249 -1.98 -3.23 12.77
CA GLU A 249 -1.34 -4.12 11.81
C GLU A 249 -2.34 -4.98 11.03
N ILE A 250 -3.41 -5.45 11.68
CA ILE A 250 -4.48 -6.17 11.00
C ILE A 250 -5.19 -5.24 10.01
N ARG A 251 -5.57 -4.03 10.41
CA ARG A 251 -6.24 -3.07 9.51
C ARG A 251 -5.38 -2.68 8.33
N ASP A 252 -4.08 -2.48 8.54
CA ASP A 252 -3.15 -2.13 7.46
C ASP A 252 -3.03 -3.29 6.46
N LEU A 253 -2.91 -4.53 6.95
CA LEU A 253 -2.94 -5.72 6.10
C LEU A 253 -4.28 -5.88 5.36
N GLU A 254 -5.40 -5.60 6.02
CA GLU A 254 -6.72 -5.63 5.38
C GLU A 254 -6.79 -4.60 4.26
N PHE A 255 -6.38 -3.37 4.52
CA PHE A 255 -6.36 -2.30 3.53
C PHE A 255 -5.48 -2.64 2.32
N GLU A 256 -4.26 -3.13 2.56
CA GLU A 256 -3.34 -3.58 1.51
C GLU A 256 -3.98 -4.68 0.65
N THR A 257 -4.62 -5.67 1.27
CA THR A 257 -5.26 -6.77 0.53
C THR A 257 -6.47 -6.33 -0.29
N VAL A 258 -7.27 -5.41 0.23
CA VAL A 258 -8.42 -4.84 -0.49
C VAL A 258 -7.93 -4.06 -1.71
N ALA A 259 -6.86 -3.26 -1.57
CA ALA A 259 -6.26 -2.52 -2.66
C ALA A 259 -5.63 -3.45 -3.71
N GLU A 260 -4.86 -4.45 -3.28
CA GLU A 260 -4.15 -5.38 -4.17
C GLU A 260 -5.12 -6.21 -5.04
N PHE A 261 -6.17 -6.76 -4.44
CA PHE A 261 -7.12 -7.63 -5.14
C PHE A 261 -8.36 -6.91 -5.66
N VAL A 262 -8.44 -5.59 -5.48
CA VAL A 262 -9.59 -4.73 -5.84
C VAL A 262 -10.89 -5.33 -5.29
N LEU A 263 -10.88 -5.65 -3.99
CA LEU A 263 -12.04 -6.23 -3.31
C LEU A 263 -13.08 -5.13 -3.05
N PRO A 264 -14.38 -5.45 -3.09
CA PRO A 264 -15.41 -4.54 -2.59
C PRO A 264 -15.18 -4.27 -1.10
N SER A 265 -15.35 -3.03 -0.66
CA SER A 265 -15.12 -2.57 0.73
C SER A 265 -15.95 -3.30 1.80
N ALA A 266 -16.97 -4.05 1.39
CA ALA A 266 -17.86 -4.82 2.28
C ALA A 266 -17.48 -6.30 2.46
N VAL A 267 -16.42 -6.79 1.81
CA VAL A 267 -16.05 -8.21 1.85
C VAL A 267 -15.10 -8.50 3.01
N SER A 268 -15.47 -9.43 3.88
CA SER A 268 -14.57 -9.94 4.92
C SER A 268 -13.45 -10.80 4.31
N ILE A 269 -12.21 -10.58 4.75
CA ILE A 269 -11.03 -11.30 4.27
C ILE A 269 -10.98 -12.67 4.93
N THR A 270 -11.78 -13.58 4.37
CA THR A 270 -11.82 -15.00 4.72
C THR A 270 -11.40 -15.84 3.53
N GLU A 271 -10.90 -17.05 3.77
CA GLU A 271 -10.45 -17.94 2.70
C GLU A 271 -11.57 -18.23 1.68
N SER A 272 -12.78 -18.49 2.17
CA SER A 272 -13.94 -18.75 1.32
C SER A 272 -14.35 -17.54 0.50
N ALA A 273 -14.33 -16.34 1.09
CA ALA A 273 -14.65 -15.09 0.38
C ALA A 273 -13.61 -14.77 -0.71
N LEU A 274 -12.31 -14.89 -0.38
CA LEU A 274 -11.22 -14.68 -1.33
C LEU A 274 -11.27 -15.69 -2.48
N LYS A 275 -11.50 -16.96 -2.19
CA LYS A 275 -11.64 -18.02 -3.20
C LYS A 275 -12.87 -17.76 -4.08
N SER A 276 -14.01 -17.44 -3.48
CA SER A 276 -15.24 -17.11 -4.21
C SER A 276 -15.02 -15.91 -5.14
N HIS A 277 -14.41 -14.84 -4.65
CA HIS A 277 -14.08 -13.66 -5.45
C HIS A 277 -13.17 -14.00 -6.65
N LEU A 278 -12.10 -14.78 -6.42
CA LEU A 278 -11.21 -15.22 -7.49
C LEU A 278 -11.96 -16.06 -8.53
N THR A 279 -12.78 -17.01 -8.10
CA THR A 279 -13.57 -17.82 -9.06
C THR A 279 -14.58 -17.00 -9.83
N LYS A 280 -15.18 -15.96 -9.23
CA LYS A 280 -16.05 -15.02 -9.91
C LYS A 280 -15.27 -14.22 -10.96
N LYS A 281 -14.16 -13.58 -10.57
CA LYS A 281 -13.30 -12.83 -11.50
C LYS A 281 -12.78 -13.71 -12.65
N GLN A 282 -12.43 -14.96 -12.37
CA GLN A 282 -12.02 -15.92 -13.38
C GLN A 282 -13.16 -16.20 -14.37
N ARG A 283 -14.37 -16.46 -13.87
CA ARG A 283 -15.56 -16.67 -14.72
C ARG A 283 -15.88 -15.45 -15.56
N ASP A 284 -15.85 -14.26 -14.96
CA ASP A 284 -16.10 -12.99 -15.65
C ASP A 284 -15.08 -12.79 -16.79
N LEU A 285 -13.78 -12.96 -16.52
CA LEU A 285 -12.74 -12.87 -17.56
C LEU A 285 -12.88 -13.93 -18.65
N GLN A 286 -13.27 -15.16 -18.30
CA GLN A 286 -13.51 -16.21 -19.29
C GLN A 286 -14.71 -15.87 -20.18
N SER A 287 -15.79 -15.35 -19.60
CA SER A 287 -16.95 -14.88 -20.34
C SER A 287 -16.58 -13.73 -21.28
N ASP A 288 -15.80 -12.76 -20.80
CA ASP A 288 -15.30 -11.65 -21.64
C ASP A 288 -14.44 -12.17 -22.80
N ILE A 289 -13.57 -13.16 -22.55
CA ILE A 289 -12.74 -13.77 -23.60
C ILE A 289 -13.59 -14.49 -24.66
N ILE A 290 -14.69 -15.13 -24.25
CA ILE A 290 -15.61 -15.78 -25.17
C ILE A 290 -16.31 -14.72 -26.03
N GLY A 291 -16.87 -13.68 -25.41
CA GLY A 291 -17.51 -12.56 -26.12
C GLY A 291 -16.56 -11.89 -27.11
N LEU A 292 -15.32 -11.59 -26.70
CA LEU A 292 -14.31 -11.00 -27.61
C LEU A 292 -13.95 -11.90 -28.79
N LYS A 293 -13.99 -13.23 -28.62
CA LYS A 293 -13.76 -14.15 -29.74
C LYS A 293 -14.95 -14.18 -30.71
N GLU A 294 -16.16 -14.08 -30.18
CA GLU A 294 -17.38 -13.96 -30.99
C GLU A 294 -17.41 -12.63 -31.76
N ASP A 295 -17.01 -11.53 -31.12
CA ASP A 295 -16.81 -10.25 -31.78
C ASP A 295 -15.80 -10.36 -32.93
N MET A 296 -14.69 -11.06 -32.69
CA MET A 296 -13.65 -11.26 -33.70
C MET A 296 -14.17 -12.00 -34.92
N THR A 297 -14.99 -13.05 -34.74
CA THR A 297 -15.61 -13.78 -35.88
C THR A 297 -16.70 -12.95 -36.56
N GLU A 298 -17.42 -12.11 -35.83
CA GLU A 298 -18.43 -11.24 -36.43
C GLU A 298 -17.77 -10.14 -37.31
N ILE A 299 -16.65 -9.57 -36.87
CA ILE A 299 -15.87 -8.55 -37.60
C ILE A 299 -15.18 -9.11 -38.86
N GLU A 300 -15.08 -10.44 -39.01
CA GLU A 300 -14.53 -11.08 -40.22
C GLU A 300 -15.40 -10.91 -41.47
N SER A 301 -16.66 -10.49 -41.35
CA SER A 301 -17.53 -10.25 -42.51
C SER A 301 -18.03 -8.81 -42.54
N ASN A 302 -18.19 -8.22 -43.74
CA ASN A 302 -18.72 -6.86 -43.86
C ASN A 302 -20.15 -6.73 -43.32
N ALA A 303 -20.96 -7.79 -43.41
CA ALA A 303 -22.31 -7.81 -42.82
C ALA A 303 -22.25 -7.91 -41.29
N GLY A 304 -21.37 -8.76 -40.76
CA GLY A 304 -21.17 -8.92 -39.32
C GLY A 304 -20.59 -7.67 -38.67
N LEU A 305 -19.56 -7.04 -39.26
CA LEU A 305 -19.02 -5.76 -38.77
C LEU A 305 -20.10 -4.68 -38.62
N LYS A 306 -21.07 -4.62 -39.54
CA LYS A 306 -22.18 -3.66 -39.44
C LYS A 306 -23.15 -3.99 -38.31
N ARG A 307 -23.39 -5.26 -38.01
CA ARG A 307 -24.20 -5.71 -36.86
C ARG A 307 -23.48 -5.45 -35.55
N TRP A 308 -22.20 -5.82 -35.49
CA TRP A 308 -21.34 -5.54 -34.35
C TRP A 308 -21.30 -4.04 -34.02
N LEU A 309 -21.09 -3.18 -35.02
CA LEU A 309 -21.14 -1.72 -34.83
C LEU A 309 -22.49 -1.22 -34.31
N LYS A 310 -23.59 -1.87 -34.68
CA LYS A 310 -24.92 -1.52 -34.15
C LYS A 310 -25.03 -1.87 -32.67
N HIS A 311 -24.53 -3.03 -32.25
CA HIS A 311 -24.49 -3.40 -30.83
C HIS A 311 -23.61 -2.43 -30.03
N GLN A 312 -22.48 -1.99 -30.60
CA GLN A 312 -21.61 -1.00 -29.95
C GLN A 312 -22.25 0.39 -29.86
N ASP A 313 -23.15 0.79 -30.79
CA ASP A 313 -23.88 2.08 -30.73
C ASP A 313 -24.95 2.08 -29.61
N GLU A 314 -25.46 0.91 -29.21
CA GLU A 314 -26.44 0.77 -28.12
C GLU A 314 -25.78 0.79 -26.73
N ASP A 315 -24.49 0.49 -26.65
CA ASP A 315 -23.68 0.46 -25.41
C ASP A 315 -22.89 1.77 -25.14
N ILE A 316 -22.95 2.76 -26.05
CA ILE A 316 -22.30 4.09 -25.94
C ILE A 316 -23.33 5.14 -25.52
#